data_AF-A0A1G6QAS7-F1
#
_entry.id   AF-A0A1G6QAS7-F1
#
_cell.length_a   1.000
_cell.length_b   1.000
_cell.length_c   1.000
_cell.angle_alpha   90.00
_cell.angle_beta   90.00
_cell.angle_gamma   90.00
#
_symmetry.space_group_name_H-M   'P 1'
#
loop_
_entity.id
_entity.type
_entity.pdbx_description
1 polymer ?
#
loop_
_entity_poly.entity_id
_entity_poly.type
_entity_poly.pdbx_seq_one_letter_code
_entity_poly.pdbx_strand_id
1 'polypeptide(L)'
;MLGVSDDTVRRWVKSGQLTAGEDSSGRKVVDGAELAAFARRQAEEAPDPSDVGRSARNRFVGLVTDVVADTVMAKVEIQCGPHRVVSLMSAEAVRELGLAPGVLAVAVVKATQVIVETPGGSQ
;
A
#
# COMPACT_ATOMS: atom_id res chain seq x y z
N MET A 1 3.27 -14.55 -3.26
CA MET A 1 3.22 -13.93 -4.60
C MET A 1 2.75 -12.49 -4.45
N LEU A 2 3.36 -11.54 -5.15
CA LEU A 2 3.21 -10.07 -4.96
C LEU A 2 1.81 -9.47 -5.25
N GLY A 3 0.74 -10.28 -5.36
CA GLY A 3 -0.57 -9.79 -5.77
C GLY A 3 -0.63 -9.29 -7.21
N VAL A 4 0.37 -9.62 -8.03
CA VAL A 4 0.46 -9.28 -9.45
C VAL A 4 0.29 -10.55 -10.30
N SER A 5 -0.35 -10.41 -11.46
CA SER A 5 -0.59 -11.54 -12.35
C SER A 5 0.70 -12.10 -12.96
N ASP A 6 0.71 -13.39 -13.29
CA ASP A 6 1.83 -14.04 -13.98
C ASP A 6 2.17 -13.36 -15.32
N ASP A 7 1.19 -12.74 -16.00
CA ASP A 7 1.42 -11.96 -17.22
C ASP A 7 2.25 -10.70 -16.93
N THR A 8 1.96 -10.02 -15.82
CA THR A 8 2.71 -8.83 -15.41
C THR A 8 4.17 -9.17 -15.09
N VAL A 9 4.40 -10.25 -14.34
CA VAL A 9 5.76 -10.73 -14.03
C VAL A 9 6.49 -11.16 -15.31
N ARG A 10 5.80 -11.86 -16.23
CA ARG A 10 6.36 -12.26 -17.52
C ARG A 10 6.77 -11.07 -18.39
N ARG A 11 6.00 -9.98 -18.37
CA ARG A 11 6.34 -8.73 -19.09
C ARG A 11 7.61 -8.08 -18.54
N TRP A 12 7.77 -8.02 -17.22
CA TRP A 12 8.99 -7.47 -16.60
C TRP A 12 10.23 -8.29 -16.91
N VAL A 13 10.10 -9.62 -16.99
CA VAL A 13 11.19 -10.47 -17.46
C VAL A 13 11.51 -10.20 -18.93
N LYS A 14 10.49 -10.05 -19.78
CA LYS A 14 10.67 -9.77 -21.22
C LYS A 14 11.26 -8.39 -21.48
N SER A 15 10.96 -7.39 -20.65
CA SER A 15 11.52 -6.03 -20.75
C SER A 15 12.93 -5.91 -20.14
N GLY A 16 13.49 -7.00 -19.59
CA GLY A 16 14.80 -6.98 -18.93
C GLY A 16 14.80 -6.30 -17.57
N GLN A 17 13.62 -6.04 -17.00
CA GLN A 17 13.46 -5.41 -15.68
C GLN A 17 13.62 -6.40 -14.52
N LEU A 18 13.46 -7.69 -14.78
CA LEU A 18 13.70 -8.80 -13.86
C LEU A 18 14.43 -9.95 -14.57
N THR A 19 15.38 -10.58 -13.89
CA THR A 19 16.03 -11.80 -14.36
C THR A 19 15.19 -13.02 -13.98
N ALA A 20 15.03 -13.98 -14.90
CA ALA A 20 14.36 -15.24 -14.62
C ALA A 20 15.30 -16.42 -14.88
N GLY A 21 15.37 -17.35 -13.93
CA GLY A 21 15.97 -18.66 -14.10
C GLY A 21 14.90 -19.73 -14.35
N GLU A 22 15.34 -20.98 -14.47
CA GLU A 22 14.48 -22.16 -14.48
C GLU A 22 14.77 -22.99 -13.22
N ASP A 23 13.73 -23.47 -12.56
CA ASP A 23 13.90 -24.44 -11.48
C ASP A 23 14.16 -25.86 -12.03
N SER A 24 14.41 -26.81 -11.13
CA SER A 24 14.62 -28.22 -11.48
C SER A 24 13.44 -28.88 -12.20
N SER A 25 12.28 -28.23 -12.27
CA SER A 25 11.07 -28.70 -12.94
C SER A 25 10.78 -27.91 -14.23
N GLY A 26 11.72 -27.07 -14.70
CA GLY A 26 11.57 -26.25 -15.91
C GLY A 26 10.62 -25.06 -15.76
N ARG A 27 10.24 -24.69 -14.53
CA ARG A 27 9.39 -23.52 -14.28
C ARG A 27 10.25 -22.28 -14.20
N LYS A 28 9.77 -21.18 -14.79
CA LYS A 28 10.43 -19.88 -14.64
C LYS A 28 10.33 -19.41 -13.20
N VAL A 29 11.48 -19.17 -12.58
CA VAL A 29 11.61 -18.64 -11.22
C VAL A 29 12.36 -17.33 -11.24
N VAL A 30 11.94 -16.41 -10.40
CA VAL A 30 12.61 -15.11 -10.20
C VAL A 30 13.17 -15.10 -8.79
N ASP A 31 14.39 -14.62 -8.63
CA ASP A 31 15.00 -14.48 -7.31
C ASP A 31 14.18 -13.53 -6.43
N GLY A 32 13.89 -13.95 -5.21
CA GLY A 32 13.05 -13.18 -4.29
C GLY A 32 13.68 -11.85 -3.86
N ALA A 33 15.01 -11.79 -3.75
CA ALA A 33 15.71 -10.57 -3.37
C ALA A 33 15.77 -9.56 -4.52
N GLU A 34 15.99 -10.02 -5.75
CA GLU A 34 15.92 -9.20 -6.96
C GLU A 34 14.50 -8.62 -7.14
N LEU A 35 13.48 -9.45 -6.97
CA LEU A 35 12.08 -9.06 -7.08
C LEU A 35 11.70 -8.01 -6.01
N ALA A 36 12.17 -8.19 -4.78
CA ALA A 36 11.99 -7.21 -3.71
C ALA A 36 12.72 -5.88 -4.00
N ALA A 37 13.92 -5.93 -4.61
CA ALA A 37 14.66 -4.73 -5.00
C ALA A 37 13.99 -3.97 -6.15
N PHE A 38 13.42 -4.69 -7.12
CA PHE A 38 12.65 -4.10 -8.22
C PHE A 38 11.38 -3.40 -7.70
N ALA A 39 10.62 -4.05 -6.82
CA ALA A 39 9.42 -3.47 -6.23
C ALA A 39 9.70 -2.16 -5.47
N ARG A 40 10.85 -2.06 -4.78
CA ARG A 40 11.25 -0.83 -4.09
C ARG A 40 11.49 0.34 -5.05
N ARG A 41 12.22 0.11 -6.16
CA ARG A 41 12.48 1.17 -7.16
C ARG A 41 11.19 1.70 -7.77
N GLN A 42 10.25 0.82 -8.06
CA GLN A 42 8.96 1.21 -8.65
C GLN A 42 8.11 2.07 -7.70
N ALA A 43 8.19 1.84 -6.38
CA ALA A 43 7.45 2.61 -5.40
C ALA A 43 7.96 4.06 -5.25
N GLU A 44 9.22 4.34 -5.61
CA GLU A 44 9.83 5.67 -5.50
C GLU A 44 9.44 6.61 -6.66
N GLU A 45 8.86 6.08 -7.76
CA GLU A 45 8.53 6.86 -8.98
C GLU A 45 7.13 7.51 -8.96
N ALA A 46 6.32 7.31 -7.91
CA ALA A 46 5.00 7.93 -7.79
C ALA A 46 5.09 9.38 -7.26
N PRO A 47 4.65 10.42 -7.99
CA PRO A 47 4.75 11.82 -7.54
C PRO A 47 3.88 12.13 -6.30
N ASP A 48 4.45 12.77 -5.28
CA ASP A 48 3.75 13.25 -4.07
C ASP A 48 3.24 14.69 -4.28
N PRO A 49 1.95 14.99 -4.05
CA PRO A 49 1.41 16.34 -4.10
C PRO A 49 1.68 17.20 -2.84
N SER A 50 2.44 16.71 -1.84
CA SER A 50 2.75 17.47 -0.61
C SER A 50 4.26 17.59 -0.33
N ASP A 51 4.70 18.81 0.00
CA ASP A 51 6.11 19.23 0.01
C ASP A 51 6.79 19.13 1.41
N VAL A 52 6.51 18.07 2.19
CA VAL A 52 7.00 17.96 3.59
C VAL A 52 7.78 16.67 3.85
N GLY A 53 9.06 16.77 4.15
CA GLY A 53 9.91 15.63 4.51
C GLY A 53 9.48 14.96 5.83
N ARG A 54 8.99 13.71 5.77
CA ARG A 54 8.56 12.94 6.96
C ARG A 54 8.85 11.43 6.82
N SER A 55 9.04 10.76 7.96
CA SER A 55 9.44 9.34 8.08
C SER A 55 8.35 8.32 7.77
N ALA A 56 7.10 8.74 7.54
CA ALA A 56 5.99 7.85 7.20
C ALA A 56 5.94 7.62 5.69
N ARG A 57 6.40 6.44 5.25
CA ARG A 57 6.47 6.06 3.83
C ARG A 57 5.16 5.51 3.26
N ASN A 58 4.25 5.01 4.11
CA ASN A 58 2.98 4.43 3.68
C ASN A 58 1.89 5.52 3.68
N ARG A 59 1.64 6.08 2.49
CA ARG A 59 0.63 7.12 2.25
C ARG A 59 -0.41 6.58 1.28
N PHE A 60 -1.67 6.67 1.67
CA PHE A 60 -2.79 6.22 0.86
C PHE A 60 -3.69 7.43 0.59
N VAL A 61 -3.55 7.99 -0.62
CA VAL A 61 -4.41 9.07 -1.10
C VAL A 61 -5.74 8.48 -1.54
N GLY A 62 -6.84 9.08 -1.09
CA GLY A 62 -8.17 8.57 -1.38
C GLY A 62 -9.29 9.51 -0.99
N LEU A 63 -10.52 9.06 -1.22
CA LEU A 63 -11.72 9.78 -0.81
C LEU A 63 -12.27 9.18 0.47
N VAL A 64 -12.66 10.03 1.42
CA VAL A 64 -13.44 9.60 2.58
C VAL A 64 -14.77 9.04 2.08
N THR A 65 -15.14 7.85 2.51
CA THR A 65 -16.39 7.18 2.12
C THR A 65 -17.39 7.06 3.27
N ASP A 66 -16.92 7.01 4.51
CA ASP A 66 -17.77 6.91 5.70
C ASP A 66 -17.09 7.58 6.90
N VAL A 67 -17.89 8.19 7.77
CA VAL A 67 -17.46 8.80 9.03
C VAL A 67 -18.50 8.48 10.09
N VAL A 68 -18.11 7.73 11.10
CA VAL A 68 -18.92 7.44 12.28
C VAL A 68 -18.22 8.04 13.49
N ALA A 69 -18.82 9.05 14.11
CA ALA A 69 -18.27 9.71 15.29
C ALA A 69 -19.20 9.52 16.48
N ASP A 70 -18.61 9.20 17.64
CA ASP A 70 -19.24 9.32 18.94
C ASP A 70 -18.76 10.59 19.65
N THR A 71 -18.91 10.67 20.98
CA THR A 71 -18.50 11.83 21.77
C THR A 71 -16.98 12.04 21.78
N VAL A 72 -16.18 10.98 21.78
CA VAL A 72 -14.72 11.01 22.01
C VAL A 72 -13.95 10.49 20.80
N MET A 73 -14.42 9.41 20.19
CA MET A 73 -13.78 8.67 19.12
C MET A 73 -14.58 8.74 17.83
N ALA A 74 -13.89 8.50 16.73
CA ALA A 74 -14.46 8.39 15.42
C ALA A 74 -13.75 7.33 14.58
N LYS A 75 -14.53 6.66 13.73
CA LYS A 75 -14.07 5.78 12.67
C LYS A 75 -14.22 6.52 11.35
N VAL A 76 -13.13 6.64 10.60
CA VAL A 76 -13.10 7.21 9.26
C VAL A 76 -12.67 6.14 8.27
N GLU A 77 -13.39 6.02 7.18
CA GLU A 77 -13.07 5.12 6.07
C GLU A 77 -12.66 5.91 4.85
N ILE A 78 -11.57 5.50 4.21
CA ILE A 78 -11.01 6.13 3.02
C ILE A 78 -10.80 5.07 1.95
N GLN A 79 -11.34 5.31 0.75
CA GLN A 79 -11.10 4.50 -0.43
C GLN A 79 -9.88 5.04 -1.18
N CYS A 80 -8.80 4.26 -1.17
CA CYS A 80 -7.52 4.60 -1.76
C CYS A 80 -7.18 3.62 -2.89
N GLY A 81 -7.65 3.91 -4.11
CA GLY A 81 -7.51 2.99 -5.24
C GLY A 81 -8.24 1.66 -4.96
N PRO A 82 -7.59 0.49 -5.05
CA PRO A 82 -8.21 -0.81 -4.72
C PRO A 82 -8.30 -1.07 -3.20
N HIS A 83 -7.69 -0.23 -2.36
CA HIS A 83 -7.59 -0.46 -0.92
C HIS A 83 -8.59 0.38 -0.13
N ARG A 84 -9.22 -0.25 0.87
CA ARG A 84 -10.02 0.45 1.88
C ARG A 84 -9.18 0.60 3.14
N VAL A 85 -8.96 1.84 3.56
CA VAL A 85 -8.21 2.18 4.78
C VAL A 85 -9.20 2.66 5.84
N VAL A 86 -9.11 2.09 7.05
CA VAL A 86 -9.94 2.49 8.19
C VAL A 86 -9.04 3.07 9.27
N SER A 87 -9.38 4.26 9.75
CA SER A 87 -8.68 4.94 10.84
C SER A 87 -9.63 5.15 12.02
N LEU A 88 -9.13 4.89 13.22
CA LEU A 88 -9.75 5.32 14.47
C LEU A 88 -8.98 6.54 14.97
N MET A 89 -9.69 7.63 15.21
CA MET A 89 -9.13 8.89 15.69
C MET A 89 -10.12 9.60 16.61
N SER A 90 -9.74 10.73 17.23
CA SER A 90 -10.68 11.47 18.06
C SER A 90 -11.79 12.10 17.21
N ALA A 91 -12.99 12.21 17.78
CA ALA A 91 -14.10 12.91 17.14
C ALA A 91 -13.77 14.40 16.89
N GLU A 92 -12.91 14.99 17.73
CA GLU A 92 -12.37 16.33 17.53
C GLU A 92 -11.50 16.44 16.28
N ALA A 93 -10.58 15.50 16.06
CA ALA A 93 -9.71 15.51 14.88
C ALA A 93 -10.52 15.41 13.58
N VAL A 94 -11.59 14.62 13.54
CA VAL A 94 -12.50 14.56 12.39
C VAL A 94 -13.10 15.93 12.07
N ARG A 95 -13.57 16.66 13.09
CA ARG A 95 -14.16 17.99 12.93
C ARG A 95 -13.12 19.03 12.50
N GLU A 96 -11.95 19.04 13.15
CA GLU A 96 -10.86 19.98 12.84
C GLU A 96 -10.34 19.80 11.42
N LEU A 97 -10.22 18.54 10.96
CA LEU A 97 -9.77 18.20 9.62
C LEU A 97 -10.89 18.30 8.57
N GLY A 98 -12.13 18.56 8.98
CA GLY A 98 -13.28 18.66 8.07
C GLY A 98 -13.58 17.35 7.32
N LEU A 99 -13.34 16.20 7.94
CA LEU A 99 -13.52 14.90 7.29
C LEU A 99 -15.00 14.56 7.16
N ALA A 100 -15.45 14.34 5.92
CA ALA A 100 -16.79 13.92 5.58
C ALA A 100 -16.75 13.11 4.27
N PRO A 101 -17.76 12.26 3.99
CA PRO A 101 -17.84 11.55 2.71
C PRO A 101 -17.65 12.49 1.51
N GLY A 102 -16.76 12.10 0.59
CA GLY A 102 -16.38 12.89 -0.60
C GLY A 102 -15.16 13.79 -0.42
N VAL A 103 -14.63 13.94 0.79
CA VAL A 103 -13.40 14.72 1.05
C VAL A 103 -12.16 13.95 0.61
N LEU A 104 -11.27 14.62 -0.12
CA LEU A 104 -9.94 14.08 -0.44
C LEU A 104 -9.08 14.07 0.83
N ALA A 105 -8.56 12.90 1.18
CA ALA A 105 -7.74 12.70 2.36
C ALA A 105 -6.52 11.83 2.05
N VAL A 106 -5.48 11.96 2.88
CA VAL A 106 -4.29 11.12 2.81
C VAL A 106 -4.16 10.38 4.13
N ALA A 107 -4.40 9.06 4.11
CA ALA A 107 -4.09 8.22 5.26
C ALA A 107 -2.58 8.00 5.33
N VAL A 108 -1.99 8.36 6.47
CA VAL A 108 -0.56 8.20 6.72
C VAL A 108 -0.37 7.14 7.81
N VAL A 109 0.27 6.03 7.47
CA VAL A 109 0.54 4.94 8.41
C VAL A 109 2.00 5.03 8.85
N LYS A 110 2.23 5.12 10.17
CA LYS A 110 3.58 5.13 10.73
C LYS A 110 4.27 3.80 10.43
N ALA A 111 5.45 3.88 9.83
CA ALA A 111 6.20 2.72 9.30
C ALA A 111 6.58 1.66 10.35
N THR A 112 6.40 1.92 11.64
CA THR A 112 6.76 1.01 12.74
C THR A 112 5.72 -0.06 13.03
N GLN A 113 4.53 -0.03 12.40
CA GLN A 113 3.48 -1.03 12.59
C GLN A 113 3.13 -1.66 11.24
N VAL A 114 3.91 -2.65 10.83
CA VAL A 114 3.65 -3.45 9.63
C VAL A 114 3.60 -4.92 10.04
N ILE A 115 2.51 -5.60 9.70
CA ILE A 115 2.39 -7.05 9.79
C ILE A 115 2.70 -7.60 8.40
N VAL A 116 3.64 -8.52 8.31
CA VAL A 116 4.04 -9.18 7.06
C VAL A 116 3.60 -10.63 7.14
N GLU A 117 2.73 -11.03 6.22
CA GLU A 117 2.24 -12.41 6.12
C GLU A 117 2.62 -12.99 4.76
N THR A 118 2.98 -14.27 4.72
CA THR A 118 3.17 -15.03 3.49
C THR A 118 2.11 -16.11 3.38
N PRO A 119 1.48 -16.29 2.21
CA PRO A 119 0.58 -17.43 1.99
C PRO A 119 1.37 -18.74 2.17
N GLY A 120 1.01 -19.55 3.18
CA GLY A 120 1.60 -20.88 3.42
C GLY A 120 2.65 -20.98 4.53
N GLY A 121 2.78 -19.99 5.42
CA GLY A 121 3.53 -20.18 6.67
C GLY A 121 2.84 -21.24 7.54
N SER A 122 3.41 -22.45 7.61
CA SER A 122 2.99 -23.47 8.56
C SER A 122 3.08 -22.93 9.98
N GLN A 123 1.95 -22.96 10.71
CA GLN A 123 1.90 -22.77 12.17
C GLN A 123 2.69 -23.86 12.88
#